data_AF-A0A352NBK2-F1
#
_entry.id   AF-A0A352NBK2-F1
#
_cell.length_a   1.000
_cell.length_b   1.000
_cell.length_c   1.000
_cell.angle_alpha   90.00
_cell.angle_beta   90.00
_cell.angle_gamma   90.00
#
_symmetry.space_group_name_H-M   'P 1'
#
loop_
_entity.id
_entity.type
_entity.pdbx_description
1 polymer ?
#
loop_
_entity_poly.entity_id
_entity_poly.type
_entity_poly.pdbx_seq_one_letter_code
_entity_poly.pdbx_strand_id
1 'polypeptide(L)'
;MQRQTKKKKLKKGRIFGGIFVLLSFIFLCVLAVNKLQSQGTKETTSSNKSAVSSPKSENKKSDLPEAHQSDWNLILVNRAHPKEELSPHLTTVAGVQVDSRIAEALEKFLGAAQAIDSSEHLISAYRSVAYQEQLFNGYVEREMAGAAGSLNNTGQPISREEAENNVKTYSQPAGSSEHQTGLAVDISTVDALNQ
;
A
#
# COMPACT_ATOMS: atom_id res chain seq x y z
N MET A 1 -28.41 49.03 -41.01
CA MET A 1 -28.37 47.82 -41.89
C MET A 1 -28.47 46.58 -41.01
N GLN A 2 -29.67 46.03 -40.80
CA GLN A 2 -29.91 44.88 -39.90
C GLN A 2 -29.61 43.56 -40.63
N ARG A 3 -28.75 42.72 -40.03
CA ARG A 3 -28.40 41.37 -40.52
C ARG A 3 -29.43 40.37 -39.99
N GLN A 4 -30.30 39.85 -40.86
CA GLN A 4 -31.21 38.76 -40.50
C GLN A 4 -30.47 37.41 -40.44
N THR A 5 -30.53 36.71 -39.31
CA THR A 5 -30.06 35.32 -39.17
C THR A 5 -31.22 34.35 -39.41
N LYS A 6 -31.12 33.52 -40.44
CA LYS A 6 -32.08 32.44 -40.73
C LYS A 6 -31.91 31.30 -39.70
N LYS A 7 -32.89 31.10 -38.82
CA LYS A 7 -32.97 29.90 -37.96
C LYS A 7 -33.38 28.68 -38.82
N LYS A 8 -32.51 27.66 -38.91
CA LYS A 8 -32.83 26.36 -39.53
C LYS A 8 -33.82 25.59 -38.63
N LYS A 9 -35.01 25.26 -39.15
CA LYS A 9 -35.98 24.39 -38.46
C LYS A 9 -35.47 22.94 -38.47
N LEU A 10 -35.23 22.37 -37.28
CA LEU A 10 -34.90 20.97 -37.11
C LEU A 10 -36.10 20.09 -37.53
N LYS A 11 -35.85 19.12 -38.42
CA LYS A 11 -36.84 18.15 -38.89
C LYS A 11 -37.13 17.15 -37.76
N LYS A 12 -38.19 17.40 -36.98
CA LYS A 12 -38.60 16.60 -35.81
C LYS A 12 -38.62 15.08 -36.08
N GLY A 13 -38.98 14.63 -37.29
CA GLY A 13 -38.99 13.21 -37.66
C GLY A 13 -37.63 12.47 -37.58
N ARG A 14 -36.50 13.17 -37.76
CA ARG A 14 -35.15 12.56 -37.63
C ARG A 14 -34.72 12.36 -36.17
N ILE A 15 -35.27 13.16 -35.26
CA ILE A 15 -34.94 13.10 -33.83
C ILE A 15 -35.70 11.94 -33.16
N PHE A 16 -36.98 11.75 -33.51
CA PHE A 16 -37.77 10.63 -33.00
C PHE A 16 -37.25 9.26 -33.48
N GLY A 17 -36.79 9.15 -34.74
CA GLY A 17 -36.15 7.93 -35.24
C GLY A 17 -34.85 7.58 -34.52
N GLY A 18 -34.01 8.59 -34.23
CA GLY A 18 -32.76 8.38 -33.48
C GLY A 18 -32.98 7.95 -32.02
N ILE A 19 -33.97 8.53 -31.34
CA ILE A 19 -34.33 8.16 -29.97
C ILE A 19 -34.90 6.73 -29.91
N PHE A 20 -35.69 6.32 -30.91
CA PHE A 20 -36.24 4.96 -30.96
C PHE A 20 -35.16 3.90 -31.19
N VAL A 21 -34.16 4.18 -32.02
CA VAL A 21 -32.99 3.30 -32.23
C VAL A 21 -32.12 3.21 -30.97
N LEU A 22 -31.94 4.31 -30.24
CA LEU A 22 -31.18 4.31 -29.00
C LEU A 22 -31.89 3.53 -27.87
N LEU A 23 -33.20 3.70 -27.72
CA LEU A 23 -34.00 2.98 -26.71
C LEU A 23 -34.10 1.48 -27.01
N SER A 24 -34.21 1.09 -28.28
CA SER A 24 -34.19 -0.31 -28.69
C SER A 24 -32.82 -0.95 -28.45
N PHE A 25 -31.72 -0.22 -28.67
CA PHE A 25 -30.37 -0.70 -28.36
C PHE A 25 -30.15 -0.89 -26.85
N ILE A 26 -30.60 0.07 -26.02
CA ILE A 26 -30.54 -0.04 -24.56
C ILE A 26 -31.37 -1.23 -24.05
N PHE A 27 -32.58 -1.42 -24.59
CA PHE A 27 -33.42 -2.56 -24.25
C PHE A 27 -32.77 -3.91 -24.60
N LEU A 28 -32.08 -3.98 -25.75
CA LEU A 28 -31.34 -5.18 -26.17
C LEU A 28 -30.13 -5.46 -25.26
N CYS A 29 -29.42 -4.42 -24.80
CA CYS A 29 -28.35 -4.55 -23.81
C CYS A 29 -28.87 -5.04 -22.44
N VAL A 30 -30.01 -4.53 -21.97
CA VAL A 30 -30.62 -4.98 -20.70
C VAL A 30 -31.06 -6.44 -20.77
N LEU A 31 -31.66 -6.87 -21.89
CA LEU A 31 -32.02 -8.28 -22.11
C LEU A 31 -30.80 -9.19 -22.16
N ALA A 32 -29.68 -8.75 -22.74
CA ALA A 32 -28.43 -9.51 -22.78
C ALA A 32 -27.81 -9.69 -21.38
N VAL A 33 -27.86 -8.67 -20.52
CA VAL A 33 -27.36 -8.73 -19.13
C VAL A 33 -28.23 -9.64 -18.27
N ASN A 34 -29.56 -9.60 -18.42
CA ASN A 34 -30.46 -10.51 -17.71
C ASN A 34 -30.29 -11.98 -18.12
N LYS A 35 -29.93 -12.26 -19.38
CA LYS A 35 -29.60 -13.61 -19.84
C LYS A 35 -28.27 -14.15 -19.28
N LEU A 36 -27.37 -13.27 -18.85
CA LEU A 36 -26.05 -13.62 -18.30
C LEU A 36 -26.08 -13.86 -16.78
N GLN A 37 -27.05 -13.27 -16.05
CA GLN A 37 -27.25 -13.51 -14.61
C GLN A 37 -28.09 -14.76 -14.28
N SER A 38 -28.68 -15.44 -15.27
CA SER A 38 -29.49 -16.66 -15.05
C SER A 38 -28.71 -17.98 -15.11
N GLN A 39 -27.38 -17.95 -15.30
CA GLN A 39 -26.50 -19.12 -15.14
C GLN A 39 -25.62 -18.97 -13.91
N GLY A 40 -26.25 -19.08 -12.75
CA GLY A 40 -25.56 -19.13 -11.47
C GLY A 40 -26.51 -19.64 -10.42
N THR A 41 -26.31 -20.90 -10.01
CA THR A 41 -26.87 -21.60 -8.84
C THR A 41 -27.91 -22.67 -9.16
N LYS A 42 -27.45 -23.93 -9.18
CA LYS A 42 -28.03 -25.09 -8.47
C LYS A 42 -27.31 -26.36 -8.93
N GLU A 43 -26.61 -27.01 -8.01
CA GLU A 43 -26.41 -28.47 -8.00
C GLU A 43 -25.94 -28.85 -6.58
N THR A 44 -26.88 -29.39 -5.80
CA THR A 44 -26.63 -30.16 -4.58
C THR A 44 -26.45 -31.61 -5.03
N THR A 45 -25.25 -32.17 -4.90
CA THR A 45 -25.07 -33.63 -5.02
C THR A 45 -24.06 -34.15 -4.00
N SER A 46 -24.63 -34.84 -3.00
CA SER A 46 -24.19 -36.07 -2.33
C SER A 46 -22.71 -36.28 -2.02
N SER A 47 -22.45 -36.42 -0.72
CA SER A 47 -21.27 -37.03 -0.12
C SER A 47 -20.91 -38.37 -0.77
N ASN A 48 -19.72 -38.45 -1.37
CA ASN A 48 -19.02 -39.73 -1.52
C ASN A 48 -17.55 -39.53 -1.15
N LYS A 49 -17.19 -40.14 -0.01
CA LYS A 49 -15.87 -40.11 0.62
C LYS A 49 -14.96 -41.07 -0.14
N SER A 50 -14.34 -40.61 -1.20
CA SER A 50 -13.22 -41.32 -1.84
C SER A 50 -11.92 -40.91 -1.13
N ALA A 51 -11.36 -41.84 -0.37
CA ALA A 51 -10.04 -41.73 0.20
C ALA A 51 -9.00 -41.68 -0.93
N VAL A 52 -8.59 -40.47 -1.31
CA VAL A 52 -7.42 -40.25 -2.15
C VAL A 52 -6.21 -40.21 -1.21
N SER A 53 -5.44 -41.29 -1.24
CA SER A 53 -4.12 -41.39 -0.62
C SER A 53 -3.22 -40.28 -1.18
N SER A 54 -3.07 -39.20 -0.43
CA SER A 54 -2.10 -38.16 -0.73
C SER A 54 -0.69 -38.74 -0.52
N PRO A 55 0.26 -38.56 -1.46
CA PRO A 55 1.64 -38.88 -1.18
C PRO A 55 2.09 -38.04 0.03
N LYS A 56 2.63 -38.76 1.01
CA LYS A 56 3.23 -38.24 2.24
C LYS A 56 4.16 -37.07 1.87
N SER A 57 3.77 -35.84 2.20
CA SER A 57 4.68 -34.69 2.10
C SER A 57 5.91 -35.01 2.93
N GLU A 58 7.03 -35.24 2.27
CA GLU A 58 8.32 -35.31 2.91
C GLU A 58 8.56 -33.99 3.64
N ASN A 59 8.87 -34.13 4.92
CA ASN A 59 8.96 -33.08 5.90
C ASN A 59 10.26 -32.29 5.64
N LYS A 60 10.25 -31.31 4.72
CA LYS A 60 11.31 -30.30 4.58
C LYS A 60 11.27 -29.27 5.72
N LYS A 61 11.31 -29.76 6.97
CA LYS A 61 11.36 -28.94 8.19
C LYS A 61 12.77 -28.90 8.82
N SER A 62 13.77 -29.55 8.23
CA SER A 62 15.05 -29.79 8.94
C SER A 62 15.97 -28.58 9.08
N ASP A 63 15.77 -27.51 8.30
CA ASP A 63 16.78 -26.45 8.17
C ASP A 63 16.30 -25.07 8.66
N LEU A 64 15.08 -24.97 9.17
CA LEU A 64 14.55 -23.71 9.74
C LEU A 64 14.65 -23.73 11.27
N PRO A 65 15.00 -22.60 11.91
CA PRO A 65 14.96 -22.50 13.35
C PRO A 65 13.54 -22.71 13.88
N GLU A 66 13.43 -23.24 15.10
CA GLU A 66 12.16 -23.25 15.81
C GLU A 66 11.71 -21.81 16.06
N ALA A 67 10.44 -21.53 15.78
CA ALA A 67 9.87 -20.19 15.88
C ALA A 67 8.58 -20.22 16.69
N HIS A 68 8.43 -19.26 17.59
CA HIS A 68 7.27 -19.08 18.45
C HIS A 68 6.70 -17.68 18.30
N GLN A 69 5.38 -17.54 18.47
CA GLN A 69 4.72 -16.22 18.43
C GLN A 69 5.24 -15.24 19.49
N SER A 70 5.86 -15.75 20.55
CA SER A 70 6.49 -14.95 21.61
C SER A 70 7.91 -14.49 21.29
N ASP A 71 8.47 -14.91 20.16
CA ASP A 71 9.83 -14.54 19.81
C ASP A 71 9.93 -13.04 19.60
N TRP A 72 10.94 -12.44 20.22
CA TRP A 72 11.11 -11.00 20.27
C TRP A 72 11.28 -10.36 18.89
N ASN A 73 11.86 -11.11 17.93
CA ASN A 73 12.08 -10.70 16.55
C ASN A 73 10.89 -11.01 15.64
N LEU A 74 9.77 -11.49 16.19
CA LEU A 74 8.51 -11.73 15.48
C LEU A 74 7.37 -10.82 16.00
N ILE A 75 7.73 -9.68 16.61
CA ILE A 75 6.77 -8.66 17.04
C ILE A 75 5.97 -8.11 15.85
N LEU A 76 4.63 -8.11 15.96
CA LEU A 76 3.74 -7.53 14.95
C LEU A 76 3.45 -6.07 15.25
N VAL A 77 3.82 -5.18 14.32
CA VAL A 77 3.50 -3.75 14.35
C VAL A 77 2.92 -3.34 13.01
N ASN A 78 1.70 -2.79 13.01
CA ASN A 78 1.06 -2.17 11.85
C ASN A 78 -0.16 -1.34 12.30
N ARG A 79 -0.92 -0.81 11.36
CA ARG A 79 -2.11 0.03 11.66
C ARG A 79 -3.22 -0.71 12.42
N ALA A 80 -3.34 -2.02 12.24
CA ALA A 80 -4.28 -2.85 13.01
C ALA A 80 -3.70 -3.34 14.34
N HIS A 81 -2.38 -3.22 14.52
CA HIS A 81 -1.64 -3.66 15.69
C HIS A 81 -0.65 -2.57 16.13
N PRO A 82 -1.14 -1.38 16.51
CA PRO A 82 -0.26 -0.33 16.99
C PRO A 82 0.39 -0.75 18.31
N LYS A 83 1.59 -0.24 18.58
CA LYS A 83 2.27 -0.37 19.86
C LYS A 83 2.58 1.00 20.43
N GLU A 84 2.55 1.08 21.75
CA GLU A 84 3.16 2.18 22.49
C GLU A 84 4.69 2.15 22.31
N GLU A 85 5.38 3.13 22.89
CA GLU A 85 6.84 3.20 22.85
C GLU A 85 7.46 1.94 23.48
N LEU A 86 8.32 1.24 22.71
CA LEU A 86 8.90 -0.04 23.12
C LEU A 86 10.26 0.13 23.83
N SER A 87 10.96 1.25 23.60
CA SER A 87 12.25 1.57 24.23
C SER A 87 13.27 0.42 24.25
N PRO A 88 13.64 -0.16 23.08
CA PRO A 88 14.65 -1.21 23.04
C PRO A 88 16.02 -0.71 23.52
N HIS A 89 16.91 -1.62 23.90
CA HIS A 89 18.31 -1.25 24.14
C HIS A 89 18.99 -0.99 22.79
N LEU A 90 19.54 0.20 22.60
CA LEU A 90 20.05 0.65 21.30
C LEU A 90 21.57 0.58 21.18
N THR A 91 22.04 0.15 20.02
CA THR A 91 23.44 0.22 19.58
C THR A 91 23.52 1.06 18.31
N THR A 92 24.59 1.85 18.16
CA THR A 92 24.85 2.61 16.93
C THR A 92 25.58 1.73 15.92
N VAL A 93 25.04 1.61 14.71
CA VAL A 93 25.64 0.92 13.55
C VAL A 93 25.66 1.91 12.39
N ALA A 94 26.84 2.18 11.81
CA ALA A 94 27.01 3.08 10.66
C ALA A 94 26.25 4.42 10.78
N GLY A 95 26.21 5.01 11.98
CA GLY A 95 25.59 6.32 12.24
C GLY A 95 24.09 6.29 12.59
N VAL A 96 23.42 5.15 12.50
CA VAL A 96 22.02 4.98 12.91
C VAL A 96 21.90 4.11 14.15
N GLN A 97 20.81 4.25 14.92
CA GLN A 97 20.55 3.43 16.11
C GLN A 97 19.61 2.26 15.78
N VAL A 98 19.93 1.07 16.27
CA VAL A 98 19.14 -0.16 16.11
C VAL A 98 19.03 -0.91 17.43
N ASP A 99 18.07 -1.84 17.54
CA ASP A 99 18.06 -2.80 18.64
C ASP A 99 19.41 -3.53 18.69
N SER A 100 20.02 -3.54 19.87
CA SER A 100 21.36 -4.09 20.08
C SER A 100 21.47 -5.55 19.64
N ARG A 101 20.35 -6.30 19.69
CA ARG A 101 20.31 -7.71 19.31
C ARG A 101 20.49 -7.94 17.81
N ILE A 102 20.28 -6.92 16.96
CA ILE A 102 20.48 -7.03 15.50
C ILE A 102 21.77 -6.39 15.00
N ALA A 103 22.53 -5.69 15.86
CA ALA A 103 23.66 -4.86 15.45
C ALA A 103 24.72 -5.64 14.65
N GLU A 104 25.19 -6.78 15.18
CA GLU A 104 26.22 -7.60 14.52
C GLU A 104 25.72 -8.17 13.17
N ALA A 105 24.46 -8.59 13.10
CA ALA A 105 23.88 -9.11 11.87
C ALA A 105 23.76 -8.02 10.81
N LEU A 106 23.36 -6.80 11.22
CA LEU A 106 23.25 -5.65 10.35
C LEU A 106 24.60 -5.18 9.82
N GLU A 107 25.64 -5.15 10.67
CA GLU A 107 27.01 -4.81 10.23
C GLU A 107 27.50 -5.76 9.14
N LYS A 108 27.27 -7.07 9.31
CA LYS A 108 27.62 -8.07 8.30
C LYS A 108 26.81 -7.91 7.02
N PHE A 109 25.51 -7.64 7.14
CA PHE A 109 24.63 -7.42 6.00
C PHE A 109 25.06 -6.17 5.20
N LEU A 110 25.30 -5.05 5.88
CA LEU A 110 25.77 -3.82 5.26
C LEU A 110 27.14 -4.01 4.59
N GLY A 111 28.09 -4.67 5.25
CA GLY A 111 29.39 -4.97 4.67
C GLY A 111 29.31 -5.84 3.40
N ALA A 112 28.38 -6.80 3.38
CA ALA A 112 28.12 -7.61 2.19
C ALA A 112 27.47 -6.80 1.05
N ALA A 113 26.54 -5.89 1.37
CA ALA A 113 25.95 -4.97 0.39
C ALA A 113 27.01 -4.04 -0.20
N GLN A 114 27.87 -3.46 0.64
CA GLN A 114 28.95 -2.56 0.24
C GLN A 114 30.04 -3.24 -0.59
N ALA A 115 30.22 -4.55 -0.45
CA ALA A 115 31.10 -5.33 -1.32
C ALA A 115 30.55 -5.47 -2.76
N ILE A 116 29.24 -5.32 -2.95
CA ILE A 116 28.58 -5.30 -4.27
C ILE A 116 28.54 -3.87 -4.83
N ASP A 117 28.09 -2.91 -4.00
CA ASP A 117 28.07 -1.49 -4.33
C ASP A 117 28.48 -0.67 -3.10
N SER A 118 29.66 -0.04 -3.18
CA SER A 118 30.23 0.74 -2.08
C SER A 118 29.41 1.96 -1.66
N SER A 119 28.40 2.36 -2.45
CA SER A 119 27.51 3.48 -2.12
C SER A 119 26.35 3.09 -1.20
N GLU A 120 26.11 1.80 -0.96
CA GLU A 120 25.07 1.33 -0.03
C GLU A 120 25.33 1.82 1.40
N HIS A 121 24.33 2.45 2.00
CA HIS A 121 24.38 2.95 3.36
C HIS A 121 23.01 2.94 4.03
N LEU A 122 23.02 2.91 5.36
CA LEU A 122 21.81 3.02 6.17
C LEU A 122 21.33 4.47 6.18
N ILE A 123 20.06 4.68 5.85
CA ILE A 123 19.43 6.01 5.80
C ILE A 123 18.64 6.25 7.07
N SER A 124 17.95 5.21 7.55
CA SER A 124 17.05 5.31 8.69
C SER A 124 16.97 3.98 9.42
N ALA A 125 16.75 4.04 10.73
CA ALA A 125 16.61 2.87 11.59
C ALA A 125 15.66 3.20 12.75
N TYR A 126 16.04 3.02 14.01
CA TYR A 126 15.15 3.28 15.14
C TYR A 126 14.56 4.70 15.10
N ARG A 127 13.23 4.76 15.26
CA ARG A 127 12.46 6.00 15.42
C ARG A 127 11.52 5.84 16.60
N SER A 128 11.60 6.71 17.60
CA SER A 128 10.61 6.72 18.67
C SER A 128 9.21 7.02 18.12
N VAL A 129 8.18 6.63 18.85
CA VAL A 129 6.77 6.92 18.51
C VAL A 129 6.57 8.43 18.35
N ALA A 130 7.16 9.23 19.24
CA ALA A 130 7.09 10.69 19.19
C ALA A 130 7.79 11.27 17.94
N TYR A 131 8.96 10.74 17.58
CA TYR A 131 9.64 11.19 16.36
C TYR A 131 8.85 10.78 15.10
N GLN A 132 8.26 9.58 15.09
CA GLN A 132 7.40 9.14 14.00
C GLN A 132 6.17 10.03 13.84
N GLU A 133 5.58 10.51 14.94
CA GLU A 133 4.48 11.48 14.89
C GLU A 133 4.90 12.80 14.22
N GLN A 134 6.05 13.33 14.61
CA GLN A 134 6.60 14.56 14.00
C GLN A 134 6.83 14.39 12.50
N LEU A 135 7.46 13.29 12.09
CA LEU A 135 7.68 12.98 10.68
C LEU A 135 6.36 12.84 9.91
N PHE A 136 5.44 12.03 10.42
CA PHE A 136 4.14 11.79 9.78
C PHE A 136 3.38 13.11 9.59
N ASN A 137 3.28 13.93 10.64
CA ASN A 137 2.63 15.24 10.54
C ASN A 137 3.37 16.16 9.57
N GLY A 138 4.70 16.16 9.55
CA GLY A 138 5.49 16.94 8.59
C GLY A 138 5.23 16.53 7.13
N TYR A 139 5.04 15.24 6.86
CA TYR A 139 4.63 14.76 5.54
C TYR A 139 3.21 15.21 5.20
N VAL A 140 2.28 15.15 6.15
CA VAL A 140 0.88 15.58 5.95
C VAL A 140 0.84 17.06 5.57
N GLU A 141 1.58 17.92 6.26
CA GLU A 141 1.62 19.35 5.93
C GLU A 141 2.21 19.61 4.52
N ARG A 142 3.21 18.83 4.09
CA ARG A 142 3.78 18.95 2.74
C ARG A 142 2.81 18.51 1.65
N GLU A 143 2.14 17.37 1.85
CA GLU A 143 1.06 16.92 0.97
C GLU A 143 -0.09 17.93 0.92
N MET A 144 -0.48 18.51 2.07
CA MET A 144 -1.51 19.55 2.13
C MET A 144 -1.12 20.80 1.35
N ALA A 145 0.16 21.20 1.35
CA ALA A 145 0.62 22.38 0.63
C ALA A 145 0.71 22.16 -0.89
N GLY A 146 0.94 20.93 -1.32
CA GLY A 146 0.97 20.55 -2.73
C GLY A 146 2.22 20.96 -3.51
N ALA A 147 3.04 21.89 -3.02
CA ALA A 147 4.28 22.31 -3.73
C ALA A 147 5.49 21.42 -3.40
N ALA A 148 5.44 20.68 -2.30
CA ALA A 148 6.52 19.86 -1.77
C ALA A 148 6.04 18.49 -1.24
N GLY A 149 4.81 18.09 -1.60
CA GLY A 149 4.29 16.78 -1.27
C GLY A 149 4.86 15.73 -2.22
N SER A 150 5.01 14.51 -1.72
CA SER A 150 5.52 13.38 -2.51
C SER A 150 4.50 12.93 -3.55
N LEU A 151 3.21 12.93 -3.20
CA LEU A 151 2.11 12.56 -4.10
C LEU A 151 1.39 13.80 -4.63
N ASN A 152 0.98 14.73 -3.76
CA ASN A 152 0.49 16.03 -4.18
C ASN A 152 1.67 16.98 -4.39
N ASN A 153 2.11 17.08 -5.64
CA ASN A 153 3.16 17.99 -6.10
C ASN A 153 2.64 19.04 -7.11
N THR A 154 1.32 19.27 -7.12
CA THR A 154 0.63 20.15 -8.09
C THR A 154 0.74 21.65 -7.77
N GLY A 155 1.21 21.99 -6.57
CA GLY A 155 1.16 23.34 -6.00
C GLY A 155 -0.22 23.79 -5.54
N GLN A 156 -1.25 22.93 -5.64
CA GLN A 156 -2.59 23.20 -5.13
C GLN A 156 -2.81 22.51 -3.79
N PRO A 157 -3.41 23.20 -2.80
CA PRO A 157 -3.63 22.61 -1.50
C PRO A 157 -4.76 21.56 -1.54
N ILE A 158 -4.64 20.55 -0.69
CA ILE A 158 -5.65 19.51 -0.47
C ILE A 158 -6.09 19.47 1.00
N SER A 159 -7.17 18.75 1.28
CA SER A 159 -7.62 18.55 2.65
C SER A 159 -6.62 17.73 3.48
N ARG A 160 -6.64 17.89 4.80
CA ARG A 160 -5.82 17.06 5.70
C ARG A 160 -6.12 15.57 5.54
N GLU A 161 -7.38 15.20 5.39
CA GLU A 161 -7.79 13.79 5.21
C GLU A 161 -7.19 13.19 3.94
N GLU A 162 -7.22 13.92 2.83
CA GLU A 162 -6.63 13.50 1.57
C GLU A 162 -5.10 13.39 1.68
N ALA A 163 -4.47 14.39 2.30
CA ALA A 163 -3.03 14.37 2.58
C ALA A 163 -2.65 13.18 3.48
N GLU A 164 -3.38 12.91 4.56
CA GLU A 164 -3.14 11.75 5.42
C GLU A 164 -3.27 10.43 4.65
N ASN A 165 -4.23 10.33 3.73
CA ASN A 165 -4.36 9.16 2.87
C ASN A 165 -3.16 9.00 1.93
N ASN A 166 -2.65 10.11 1.37
CA ASN A 166 -1.42 10.10 0.58
C ASN A 166 -0.22 9.65 1.43
N VAL A 167 0.00 10.27 2.59
CA VAL A 167 1.12 9.94 3.49
C VAL A 167 1.08 8.48 3.92
N LYS A 168 -0.10 7.92 4.20
CA LYS A 168 -0.28 6.50 4.56
C LYS A 168 0.16 5.53 3.44
N THR A 169 0.46 5.98 2.22
CA THR A 169 1.04 5.11 1.18
C THR A 169 2.55 4.90 1.35
N TYR A 170 3.26 5.82 2.00
CA TYR A 170 4.73 5.79 2.12
C TYR A 170 5.27 6.00 3.54
N SER A 171 4.43 6.36 4.50
CA SER A 171 4.80 6.52 5.91
C SER A 171 3.71 5.96 6.84
N GLN A 172 4.13 5.38 7.96
CA GLN A 172 3.22 4.86 8.98
C GLN A 172 2.88 5.95 10.00
N PRO A 173 1.64 6.01 10.51
CA PRO A 173 1.35 6.85 11.67
C PRO A 173 2.14 6.37 12.89
N ALA A 174 2.25 7.26 13.89
CA ALA A 174 2.88 6.95 15.16
C ALA A 174 2.29 5.68 15.79
N GLY A 175 3.15 4.82 16.34
CA GLY A 175 2.74 3.55 16.94
C GLY A 175 2.56 2.41 15.93
N SER A 176 2.54 2.68 14.63
CA SER A 176 2.34 1.67 13.57
C SER A 176 3.57 1.45 12.69
N SER A 177 4.72 2.04 13.04
CA SER A 177 5.97 1.92 12.28
C SER A 177 6.84 0.82 12.85
N GLU A 178 7.38 -0.07 12.02
CA GLU A 178 8.34 -1.08 12.48
C GLU A 178 9.64 -0.45 12.98
N HIS A 179 9.99 0.76 12.54
CA HIS A 179 11.17 1.47 13.03
C HIS A 179 11.16 1.69 14.54
N GLN A 180 9.98 1.77 15.18
CA GLN A 180 9.89 1.93 16.64
C GLN A 180 10.30 0.68 17.43
N THR A 181 10.42 -0.48 16.75
CA THR A 181 10.94 -1.70 17.36
C THR A 181 12.47 -1.70 17.45
N GLY A 182 13.14 -0.86 16.67
CA GLY A 182 14.59 -0.91 16.45
C GLY A 182 15.05 -2.06 15.54
N LEU A 183 14.12 -2.82 14.95
CA LEU A 183 14.41 -3.99 14.10
C LEU A 183 14.33 -3.69 12.59
N ALA A 184 13.81 -2.52 12.22
CA ALA A 184 13.70 -2.09 10.83
C ALA A 184 14.80 -1.09 10.47
N VAL A 185 15.30 -1.20 9.24
CA VAL A 185 16.27 -0.29 8.64
C VAL A 185 15.87 0.04 7.21
N ASP A 186 16.08 1.29 6.81
CA ASP A 186 16.06 1.73 5.43
C ASP A 186 17.50 1.79 4.93
N ILE A 187 17.77 1.15 3.80
CA ILE A 187 19.09 1.10 3.14
C ILE A 187 18.94 1.54 1.69
N SER A 188 19.88 2.34 1.18
CA SER A 188 19.94 2.68 -0.24
C SER A 188 21.33 3.19 -0.63
N THR A 189 21.46 3.47 -1.92
CA THR A 189 22.60 4.18 -2.52
C THR A 189 22.37 5.69 -2.61
N VAL A 190 21.18 6.19 -2.24
CA VAL A 190 20.83 7.61 -2.17
C VAL A 190 20.53 8.06 -0.74
N ASP A 191 20.80 9.32 -0.42
CA ASP A 191 20.80 9.79 0.97
C ASP A 191 19.41 9.95 1.61
N ALA A 192 18.33 9.94 0.81
CA ALA A 192 16.99 10.16 1.33
C ALA A 192 15.87 9.59 0.45
N LEU A 193 14.76 9.26 1.10
CA LEU A 193 13.52 8.79 0.50
C LEU A 193 12.38 9.78 0.77
N ASN A 194 11.47 9.96 -0.19
CA ASN A 194 10.26 10.77 -0.06
C ASN A 194 10.51 12.26 0.26
N GLN A 195 11.47 12.88 -0.45
CA GLN A 195 11.67 14.33 -0.48
C GLN A 195 10.85 15.01 -1.57
#